data_AF-A0A7K0XZP2-F1
#
_entry.id   AF-A0A7K0XZP2-F1
#
_cell.length_a   1.000
_cell.length_b   1.000
_cell.length_c   1.000
_cell.angle_alpha   90.00
_cell.angle_beta   90.00
_cell.angle_gamma   90.00
#
_symmetry.space_group_name_H-M   'P 1'
#
loop_
_entity.id
_entity.type
_entity.pdbx_description
1 polymer ?
#
loop_
_entity_poly.entity_id
_entity_poly.type
_entity_poly.pdbx_seq_one_letter_code
_entity_poly.pdbx_strand_id
1 'polypeptide(L)'
;MSYGPQHVTSQIISDLDEISVIAEEDLRKIVERPLVITGASGFIGTWLALSWATARKKFNGNGRLLITSRNPESLLPLIHEIDEDCPVVTISSEIDEFT
;
A
#
# COMPACT_ATOMS: atom_id res chain seq x y z
N MET A 1 -2.48 -2.95 17.74
CA MET A 1 -1.30 -2.09 17.61
C MET A 1 -1.50 -1.24 16.36
N SER A 2 -1.66 0.07 16.53
CA SER A 2 -1.70 1.04 15.42
C SER A 2 -0.28 1.52 15.23
N TYR A 3 0.31 1.26 14.06
CA TYR A 3 1.56 1.92 13.69
C TYR A 3 1.19 3.37 13.44
N GLY A 4 1.61 4.26 14.34
CA GLY A 4 1.49 5.71 14.14
C GLY A 4 2.31 6.17 12.93
N PRO A 5 2.43 7.49 12.69
CA PRO A 5 3.22 8.04 11.59
C PRO A 5 4.72 7.82 11.86
N GLN A 6 5.18 6.59 11.73
CA GLN A 6 6.53 6.14 12.03
C GLN A 6 7.20 5.82 10.70
N HIS A 7 8.24 6.60 10.40
CA HIS A 7 9.16 6.47 9.27
C HIS A 7 9.35 5.02 8.80
N VAL A 8 9.43 4.82 7.49
CA VAL A 8 9.77 3.52 6.90
C VAL A 8 11.17 3.10 7.39
N THR A 9 11.21 2.13 8.31
CA THR A 9 12.47 1.63 8.87
C THR A 9 13.20 0.73 7.88
N SER A 10 14.52 0.55 8.06
CA SER A 10 15.31 -0.37 7.24
C SER A 10 14.79 -1.82 7.29
N GLN A 11 14.21 -2.24 8.42
CA GLN A 11 13.58 -3.56 8.55
C GLN A 11 12.36 -3.68 7.64
N ILE A 12 11.48 -2.67 7.64
CA ILE A 12 10.29 -2.65 6.77
C ILE A 12 10.69 -2.71 5.30
N ILE A 13 11.73 -1.97 4.90
CA ILE A 13 12.24 -2.03 3.51
C ILE A 13 12.71 -3.43 3.17
N SER A 14 13.50 -4.06 4.06
CA SER A 14 13.99 -5.43 3.87
C SER A 14 12.83 -6.43 3.70
N ASP A 15 11.81 -6.34 4.55
CA ASP A 15 10.64 -7.22 4.50
C ASP A 15 9.85 -7.02 3.19
N LEU A 16 9.69 -5.76 2.74
CA LEU A 16 9.01 -5.43 1.48
C LEU A 16 9.78 -5.91 0.25
N ASP A 17 11.11 -5.86 0.30
CA ASP A 17 11.96 -6.41 -0.74
C ASP A 17 11.86 -7.94 -0.82
N GLU A 18 11.84 -8.63 0.33
CA GLU A 18 11.63 -10.07 0.41
C GLU A 18 10.26 -10.47 -0.15
N ILE A 19 9.19 -9.77 0.24
CA ILE A 19 7.84 -9.96 -0.31
C ILE A 19 7.86 -9.80 -1.84
N SER A 20 8.57 -8.79 -2.34
CA SER A 20 8.65 -8.52 -3.78
C SER A 20 9.35 -9.62 -4.58
N VAL A 21 10.23 -10.41 -3.93
CA VAL A 21 10.90 -11.56 -4.54
C VAL A 21 9.99 -12.80 -4.46
N ILE A 22 9.40 -13.08 -3.30
CA ILE A 22 8.57 -14.28 -3.10
C ILE A 22 7.30 -14.22 -3.95
N ALA A 23 6.65 -13.06 -4.01
CA ALA A 23 5.39 -12.85 -4.71
C ALA A 23 5.55 -12.16 -6.07
N GLU A 24 6.73 -12.24 -6.70
CA GLU A 24 7.07 -11.48 -7.91
C GLU A 24 6.02 -11.64 -9.02
N GLU A 25 5.62 -12.88 -9.33
CA GLU A 25 4.70 -13.16 -10.43
C GLU A 25 3.35 -12.45 -10.26
N ASP A 26 2.81 -12.49 -9.04
CA ASP A 26 1.52 -11.86 -8.72
C ASP A 26 1.64 -10.34 -8.67
N LEU A 27 2.70 -9.84 -8.04
CA LEU A 27 2.93 -8.41 -7.94
C LEU A 27 3.12 -7.77 -9.30
N ARG A 28 3.86 -8.40 -10.22
CA ARG A 28 3.99 -7.93 -11.62
C ARG A 28 2.63 -7.81 -12.31
N LYS A 29 1.69 -8.73 -12.07
CA LYS A 29 0.35 -8.67 -12.67
C LYS A 29 -0.50 -7.58 -12.03
N ILE A 30 -0.38 -7.38 -10.73
CA ILE A 30 -1.23 -6.47 -9.95
C ILE A 30 -0.80 -5.01 -10.15
N VAL A 31 0.50 -4.71 -10.22
CA VAL A 31 0.99 -3.33 -10.38
C VAL A 31 0.76 -2.74 -11.77
N GLU A 32 0.28 -3.53 -12.73
CA GLU A 32 -0.14 -3.06 -14.06
C GLU A 32 -1.65 -2.75 -14.15
N ARG A 33 -2.39 -2.93 -13.05
CA ARG A 33 -3.85 -2.80 -13.04
C ARG A 33 -4.32 -1.83 -11.94
N PRO A 34 -5.52 -1.24 -12.07
CA PRO A 34 -6.16 -0.57 -10.96
C PRO A 34 -6.40 -1.56 -9.81
N LEU A 35 -6.00 -1.19 -8.60
CA LEU A 35 -6.19 -1.99 -7.38
C LEU A 35 -6.96 -1.19 -6.33
N VAL A 36 -7.86 -1.86 -5.62
CA VAL A 36 -8.55 -1.31 -4.45
C VAL A 36 -8.17 -2.10 -3.21
N ILE A 37 -7.76 -1.42 -2.14
CA ILE A 37 -7.51 -2.03 -0.83
C ILE A 37 -8.48 -1.43 0.19
N THR A 38 -9.36 -2.27 0.73
CA THR A 38 -10.27 -1.92 1.83
C THR A 38 -9.64 -2.24 3.19
N GLY A 39 -9.91 -1.43 4.20
CA GLY A 39 -9.25 -1.57 5.51
C GLY A 39 -7.76 -1.20 5.46
N ALA A 40 -7.36 -0.32 4.54
CA ALA A 40 -5.97 -0.01 4.23
C ALA A 40 -5.17 0.49 5.46
N SER A 41 -5.78 1.26 6.36
CA SER A 41 -5.10 1.73 7.58
C SER A 41 -5.02 0.70 8.71
N GLY A 42 -5.53 -0.51 8.51
CA GLY A 42 -5.33 -1.65 9.41
C GLY A 42 -3.99 -2.34 9.15
N PHE A 43 -3.58 -3.23 10.06
CA PHE A 43 -2.27 -3.90 10.01
C PHE A 43 -1.97 -4.54 8.64
N ILE A 44 -2.80 -5.49 8.20
CA ILE A 44 -2.59 -6.18 6.91
C ILE A 44 -2.80 -5.24 5.73
N GLY A 45 -3.78 -4.34 5.80
CA GLY A 45 -4.05 -3.37 4.73
C GLY A 45 -2.85 -2.47 4.46
N THR A 46 -2.13 -2.07 5.52
CA THR A 46 -0.93 -1.25 5.40
C THR A 46 0.17 -2.01 4.69
N TRP A 47 0.43 -3.27 5.09
CA TRP A 47 1.42 -4.10 4.40
C TRP A 47 1.07 -4.30 2.93
N LEU A 48 -0.20 -4.57 2.58
CA LEU A 48 -0.62 -4.70 1.19
C LEU A 48 -0.39 -3.41 0.38
N ALA A 49 -0.68 -2.25 0.95
CA ALA A 49 -0.46 -0.97 0.30
C ALA A 49 1.03 -0.67 0.08
N LEU A 50 1.86 -0.91 1.10
CA LEU A 50 3.31 -0.69 1.01
C LEU A 50 3.98 -1.71 0.07
N SER A 51 3.55 -2.97 0.08
CA SER A 51 4.03 -4.00 -0.86
C SER A 51 3.68 -3.63 -2.29
N TRP A 52 2.45 -3.12 -2.53
CA TRP A 52 2.06 -2.65 -3.86
C TRP A 52 2.90 -1.46 -4.32
N ALA A 53 3.10 -0.44 -3.47
CA ALA A 53 3.92 0.73 -3.80
C ALA A 53 5.38 0.34 -4.09
N THR A 54 5.96 -0.52 -3.25
CA THR A 54 7.32 -1.06 -3.45
C THR A 54 7.43 -1.79 -4.78
N ALA A 55 6.50 -2.70 -5.05
CA ALA A 55 6.48 -3.47 -6.29
C ALA A 55 6.27 -2.60 -7.52
N ARG A 56 5.38 -1.59 -7.45
CA ARG A 56 5.13 -0.67 -8.55
C ARG A 56 6.41 0.08 -8.90
N LYS A 57 7.10 0.65 -7.92
CA LYS A 57 8.39 1.33 -8.12
C LYS A 57 9.44 0.37 -8.69
N LYS A 58 9.56 -0.84 -8.13
CA LYS A 58 10.54 -1.86 -8.53
C LYS A 58 10.34 -2.37 -9.95
N PHE A 59 9.09 -2.57 -10.36
CA PHE A 59 8.73 -3.14 -11.66
C PHE A 59 8.29 -2.10 -12.70
N ASN A 60 8.35 -0.81 -12.35
CA ASN A 60 7.88 0.31 -13.17
C ASN A 60 6.41 0.13 -13.62
N GLY A 61 5.56 -0.28 -12.68
CA GLY A 61 4.16 -0.57 -12.93
C GLY A 61 3.30 0.67 -13.21
N ASN A 62 2.35 0.54 -14.13
CA ASN A 62 1.49 1.64 -14.58
C ASN A 62 0.11 1.69 -13.91
N GLY A 63 -0.17 0.76 -13.00
CA GLY A 63 -1.41 0.66 -12.24
C GLY A 63 -1.63 1.85 -11.31
N ARG A 64 -2.86 1.97 -10.83
CA ARG A 64 -3.28 2.99 -9.86
C ARG A 64 -3.82 2.32 -8.62
N LEU A 65 -3.57 2.93 -7.46
CA LEU A 65 -3.99 2.38 -6.19
C LEU A 65 -5.11 3.23 -5.60
N LEU A 66 -6.21 2.60 -5.21
CA LEU A 66 -7.25 3.20 -4.38
C LEU A 66 -7.18 2.54 -3.00
N ILE A 67 -6.99 3.33 -1.95
CA ILE A 67 -7.05 2.83 -0.57
C ILE A 67 -8.26 3.41 0.17
N THR A 68 -8.95 2.57 0.92
CA THR A 68 -10.09 2.99 1.73
C THR A 68 -10.06 2.38 3.12
N SER A 69 -10.37 3.21 4.12
CA SER A 69 -10.54 2.87 5.53
C SER A 69 -11.14 4.07 6.26
N ARG A 70 -11.20 4.04 7.59
CA ARG A 70 -11.62 5.20 8.40
C ARG A 70 -10.69 6.41 8.27
N ASN A 71 -9.39 6.16 8.10
CA ASN A 71 -8.36 7.20 8.00
C ASN A 71 -7.24 6.78 7.03
N PRO A 72 -7.52 6.64 5.73
CA PRO A 72 -6.56 6.17 4.73
C PRO A 72 -5.45 7.19 4.46
N GLU A 73 -5.71 8.48 4.67
CA GLU A 73 -4.75 9.57 4.47
C GLU A 73 -3.51 9.41 5.36
N SER A 74 -3.66 8.75 6.52
CA SER A 74 -2.55 8.45 7.43
C SER A 74 -1.43 7.59 6.80
N LEU A 75 -1.71 6.87 5.70
CA LEU A 75 -0.72 6.04 5.00
C LEU A 75 0.06 6.78 3.92
N LEU A 76 -0.42 7.93 3.45
CA LEU A 76 0.20 8.66 2.35
C LEU A 76 1.69 8.97 2.59
N PRO A 77 2.13 9.44 3.77
CA PRO A 77 3.55 9.70 4.01
C PRO A 77 4.43 8.47 3.80
N LEU A 78 3.98 7.29 4.24
CA LEU A 78 4.74 6.04 4.10
C LEU A 78 4.77 5.55 2.66
N ILE A 79 3.64 5.66 1.96
CA ILE A 79 3.56 5.29 0.54
C ILE A 79 4.49 6.18 -0.29
N HIS A 80 4.50 7.50 -0.05
CA HIS A 80 5.35 8.44 -0.78
C HIS A 80 6.82 8.40 -0.36
N GLU A 81 7.13 7.93 0.85
CA GLU A 81 8.52 7.63 1.25
C GLU A 81 9.09 6.46 0.42
N ILE A 82 8.25 5.47 0.07
CA ILE A 82 8.62 4.36 -0.80
C ILE A 82 8.63 4.78 -2.26
N ASP A 83 7.55 5.36 -2.76
CA ASP A 83 7.32 5.74 -4.15
C ASP A 83 6.70 7.14 -4.21
N GLU A 84 7.55 8.15 -4.40
CA GLU A 84 7.17 9.56 -4.38
C GLU A 84 6.04 9.87 -5.37
N ASP A 85 6.11 9.29 -6.57
CA ASP A 85 5.14 9.47 -7.66
C ASP A 85 4.02 8.41 -7.65
N CYS A 86 3.79 7.76 -6.50
CA CYS A 86 2.76 6.73 -6.39
C CYS A 86 1.36 7.30 -6.72
N PRO A 87 0.65 6.75 -7.73
CA PRO A 87 -0.68 7.22 -8.15
C PRO A 87 -1.74 6.63 -7.21
N VAL A 88 -1.64 6.97 -5.92
CA VAL A 88 -2.56 6.56 -4.87
C VAL A 88 -3.68 7.58 -4.71
N VAL A 89 -4.91 7.08 -4.55
CA VAL A 89 -6.11 7.86 -4.22
C VAL A 89 -6.68 7.31 -2.91
N THR A 90 -7.14 8.20 -2.04
CA THR A 90 -7.75 7.81 -0.75
C THR A 90 -9.26 8.06 -0.76
N ILE A 91 -10.01 7.16 -0.13
CA ILE A 91 -11.43 7.36 0.19
C ILE A 91 -11.66 6.98 1.64
N SER A 92 -11.98 7.96 2.49
CA SER A 92 -12.43 7.67 3.86
C SER A 92 -13.81 7.00 3.83
N SER A 93 -13.94 5.87 4.54
CA SER A 93 -15.15 5.06 4.63
C SER A 93 -15.17 4.26 5.94
N GLU A 94 -16.34 4.19 6.55
CA GLU A 94 -16.70 3.24 7.61
C GLU A 94 -17.56 2.13 6.98
N ILE A 95 -17.08 0.88 7.02
CA ILE A 95 -17.74 -0.28 6.39
C ILE A 95 -18.76 -0.92 7.35
N ASP A 96 -18.87 -0.36 8.54
CA ASP A 96 -19.67 -0.83 9.66
C ASP A 96 -21.17 -0.51 9.46
N GLU A 97 -21.49 0.39 8.50
CA GLU A 97 -22.84 0.84 8.17
C GLU A 97 -23.34 0.23 6.85
N PHE A 98 -23.73 -1.04 6.88
CA PHE A 98 -24.67 -1.58 5.89
C PHE A 98 -26.08 -1.41 6.45
N THR A 99 -26.71 -0.26 6.17
CA THR A 99 -28.16 -0.07 6.38
C THR A 99 -28.94 -0.45 5.14
#